data_AF-A0A6V7KFE0-F1
#
_entry.id   AF-A0A6V7KFE0-F1
#
_cell.length_a   1.000
_cell.length_b   1.000
_cell.length_c   1.000
_cell.angle_alpha   90.00
_cell.angle_beta   90.00
_cell.angle_gamma   90.00
#
_symmetry.space_group_name_H-M   'P 1'
#
loop_
_entity.id
_entity.type
_entity.pdbx_description
1 polymer ?
#
loop_
_entity_poly.entity_id
_entity_poly.type
_entity_poly.pdbx_seq_one_letter_code
_entity_poly.pdbx_strand_id
1 'polypeptide(L)' 'NTFGDVYIPEEFDPPQPQRISQLSKRSHGVSSDAIVILDAKTISIPGFYYDGQGNDTYFWVGQGPQPSTTGYKVPDEYG' A
#
# COMPACT_ATOMS: atom_id res chain seq x y z
N ASN A 1 -19.62 33.08 -18.96
CA ASN A 1 -19.07 31.71 -19.04
C ASN A 1 -17.56 31.81 -19.07
N THR A 2 -16.92 31.70 -17.90
CA THR A 2 -15.45 31.67 -17.83
C THR A 2 -15.06 30.25 -17.52
N PHE A 3 -14.60 29.53 -18.54
CA PHE A 3 -13.91 28.26 -18.35
C PHE A 3 -12.47 28.61 -17.99
N GLY A 4 -11.99 28.16 -16.83
CA GLY A 4 -10.59 28.35 -16.43
C GLY A 4 -9.69 27.36 -17.18
N ASP A 5 -8.54 27.84 -17.60
CA ASP A 5 -7.44 27.05 -18.12
C ASP A 5 -6.49 26.64 -16.97
N VAL A 6 -6.00 25.40 -17.03
CA VAL A 6 -4.98 24.86 -16.12
C VAL A 6 -3.73 24.59 -16.94
N TYR A 7 -2.63 25.27 -16.61
CA TYR A 7 -1.33 25.05 -17.23
C TYR A 7 -0.56 23.97 -16.47
N ILE A 8 -0.17 22.90 -17.17
CA ILE A 8 0.77 21.89 -16.66
C ILE A 8 2.17 22.29 -17.18
N PRO A 9 3.18 22.44 -16.31
CA PRO A 9 4.55 22.77 -16.73
C PRO A 9 5.12 21.74 -17.70
N GLU A 10 5.98 22.16 -18.63
CA GLU A 10 6.67 21.25 -19.55
C GLU A 10 7.58 20.26 -18.80
N GLU A 11 8.09 20.65 -17.63
CA GLU A 11 8.94 19.82 -16.76
C GLU A 11 8.16 19.03 -15.70
N PHE A 12 6.85 18.88 -15.87
CA PHE A 12 6.04 18.09 -14.94
C PHE A 12 6.40 16.60 -15.01
N ASP A 13 6.90 16.06 -13.89
CA ASP A 13 7.09 14.63 -13.70
C ASP A 13 5.90 14.06 -12.90
N PRO A 14 4.94 13.38 -13.56
CA PRO A 14 3.81 12.80 -12.85
C PRO A 14 4.28 11.72 -11.89
N PRO A 15 3.63 11.57 -10.72
CA PRO A 15 3.95 10.48 -9.81
C PRO A 15 3.81 9.13 -10.54
N GLN A 16 4.93 8.41 -10.62
CA GLN A 16 5.00 7.10 -11.25
C GLN A 16 4.84 6.00 -10.20
N PRO A 17 4.29 4.82 -10.59
CA PRO A 17 4.28 3.67 -9.72
C PRO A 17 5.67 3.33 -9.19
N GLN A 18 5.81 3.21 -7.87
CA GLN A 18 7.08 2.90 -7.21
C GLN A 18 7.11 1.44 -6.78
N ARG A 19 8.26 0.78 -6.95
CA ARG A 19 8.45 -0.60 -6.48
C ARG A 19 9.30 -0.60 -5.22
N ILE A 20 8.81 -1.25 -4.18
CA ILE A 20 9.53 -1.47 -2.93
C ILE A 20 9.71 -2.97 -2.67
N SER A 21 10.57 -3.29 -1.70
CA SER A 21 10.86 -4.68 -1.32
C SER A 21 9.60 -5.46 -0.94
N GLN A 22 9.68 -6.78 -1.11
CA GLN A 22 8.63 -7.73 -0.68
C GLN A 22 8.38 -7.68 0.83
N LEU A 23 7.24 -8.22 1.26
CA LEU A 23 6.95 -8.45 2.68
C LEU A 23 7.99 -9.40 3.30
N SER A 24 8.36 -9.12 4.54
CA SER A 24 9.23 -10.02 5.30
C SER A 24 8.52 -11.33 5.60
N LYS A 25 9.16 -12.46 5.24
CA LYS A 25 8.65 -13.79 5.57
C LYS A 25 8.81 -14.04 7.07
N ARG A 26 7.69 -14.04 7.79
CA ARG A 26 7.61 -14.29 9.24
C ARG A 26 6.70 -15.48 9.50
N SER A 27 5.83 -15.39 10.50
CA SER A 27 4.84 -16.41 10.83
C SER A 27 3.81 -16.61 9.71
N HIS A 28 3.17 -17.77 9.73
CA HIS A 28 2.02 -18.12 8.88
C HIS A 28 2.25 -18.03 7.36
N GLY A 29 3.49 -18.32 6.95
CA GLY A 29 3.85 -18.41 5.54
C GLY A 29 3.74 -17.11 4.75
N VAL A 30 3.61 -15.95 5.40
CA VAL A 30 3.39 -14.67 4.70
C VAL A 30 4.50 -14.40 3.68
N SER A 31 4.12 -14.17 2.43
CA SER A 31 5.03 -13.78 1.36
C SER A 31 4.36 -12.89 0.32
N SER A 32 5.17 -12.18 -0.45
CA SER A 32 4.72 -11.42 -1.61
C SER A 32 5.85 -11.30 -2.64
N ASP A 33 5.50 -10.86 -3.85
CA ASP A 33 6.47 -10.24 -4.75
C ASP A 33 6.82 -8.82 -4.28
N ALA A 34 7.63 -8.10 -5.07
CA ALA A 34 7.88 -6.68 -4.86
C ALA A 34 6.57 -5.89 -4.86
N ILE A 35 6.34 -5.12 -3.78
CA ILE A 35 5.15 -4.31 -3.58
C ILE A 35 5.19 -3.11 -4.54
N VAL A 36 4.04 -2.72 -5.07
CA VAL A 36 3.91 -1.59 -5.99
C VAL A 36 3.03 -0.52 -5.37
N ILE A 37 3.56 0.68 -5.17
CA ILE A 37 2.80 1.87 -4.81
C ILE A 37 2.29 2.46 -6.11
N LEU A 38 0.99 2.37 -6.38
CA LEU A 38 0.39 2.79 -7.64
C LEU A 38 0.09 4.30 -7.65
N ASP A 39 -0.45 4.80 -6.54
CA ASP A 39 -0.75 6.22 -6.34
C ASP A 39 -0.79 6.54 -4.84
N ALA A 40 -1.21 7.76 -4.48
CA ALA A 40 -1.25 8.25 -3.09
C ALA A 40 -2.18 7.46 -2.15
N LYS A 41 -3.09 6.64 -2.68
CA LYS A 41 -4.08 5.88 -1.89
C LYS A 41 -4.14 4.39 -2.26
N THR A 42 -3.32 3.93 -3.21
CA THR A 42 -3.41 2.58 -3.75
C THR A 42 -2.04 1.89 -3.72
N ILE A 43 -2.00 0.75 -3.03
CA ILE A 43 -0.83 -0.14 -2.98
C ILE A 43 -1.28 -1.51 -3.50
N SER A 44 -0.47 -2.12 -4.37
CA SER A 44 -0.63 -3.49 -4.84
C SER A 44 0.42 -4.38 -4.20
N ILE A 45 -0.02 -5.54 -3.70
CA ILE A 45 0.85 -6.58 -3.12
C ILE A 45 0.71 -7.84 -3.99
N PRO A 46 1.44 -7.95 -5.11
CA PRO A 46 1.33 -9.10 -6.01
C PRO A 46 1.85 -10.37 -5.35
N GLY A 47 1.26 -11.51 -5.71
CA GLY A 47 1.67 -12.80 -5.18
C GLY A 47 1.51 -12.91 -3.67
N PHE A 48 0.62 -12.10 -3.06
CA PHE A 48 0.34 -12.20 -1.63
C PHE A 48 -0.14 -13.61 -1.29
N TYR A 49 0.54 -14.23 -0.34
CA TYR A 49 0.21 -15.54 0.18
C TYR A 49 0.25 -15.52 1.70
N TYR A 50 -0.68 -16.26 2.30
CA TYR A 50 -0.83 -16.47 3.73
C TYR A 50 -1.49 -17.85 3.93
N ASP A 51 -1.01 -18.64 4.88
CA ASP A 51 -1.43 -20.04 5.04
C ASP A 51 -2.79 -20.25 5.74
N GLY A 52 -3.40 -19.18 6.24
CA GLY A 52 -4.73 -19.22 6.85
C GLY A 52 -4.76 -19.75 8.30
N GLN A 53 -3.63 -20.03 8.93
CA GLN A 53 -3.60 -20.72 10.24
C GLN A 53 -3.69 -19.79 11.47
N GLY A 54 -3.62 -18.48 11.28
CA GLY A 54 -3.81 -17.47 12.33
C GLY A 54 -5.29 -17.22 12.62
N ASN A 55 -5.63 -17.14 13.91
CA ASN A 55 -7.00 -16.98 14.39
C ASN A 55 -7.65 -15.66 13.94
N ASP A 56 -6.90 -14.57 14.03
CA ASP A 56 -7.33 -13.22 13.70
C ASP A 56 -6.22 -12.54 12.89
N THR A 57 -6.49 -12.24 11.61
CA THR A 57 -5.45 -11.75 10.68
C THR A 57 -5.91 -10.49 9.98
N TYR A 58 -5.06 -9.47 10.05
CA TYR A 58 -5.37 -8.14 9.54
C TYR A 58 -4.13 -7.50 8.92
N PHE A 59 -4.35 -6.63 7.94
CA PHE A 59 -3.33 -5.63 7.59
C PHE A 59 -3.33 -4.53 8.64
N TRP A 60 -2.15 -4.18 9.13
CA TRP A 60 -1.94 -3.17 10.15
C TRP A 60 -0.89 -2.18 9.69
N VAL A 61 -1.18 -0.89 9.82
CA VAL A 61 -0.31 0.20 9.38
C VAL A 61 -0.04 1.18 10.52
N GLY A 62 1.19 1.70 10.59
CA GLY A 62 1.61 2.70 11.57
C GLY A 62 1.88 4.06 10.94
N GLN A 63 1.93 5.11 11.75
CA GLN A 63 2.27 6.48 11.29
C GLN A 63 3.77 6.69 11.02
N GLY A 64 4.62 5.71 11.35
CA GLY A 64 6.07 5.79 11.23
C GLY A 64 6.67 4.79 10.25
N PRO A 65 8.01 4.75 10.12
CA PRO A 65 8.70 3.81 9.23
C PRO A 65 8.55 2.34 9.64
N GLN A 66 8.03 2.08 10.83
CA GLN A 66 7.70 0.74 11.32
C GLN A 66 6.25 0.72 11.82
N PRO A 67 5.54 -0.41 11.68
CA PRO A 67 4.23 -0.60 12.31
C PRO A 67 4.37 -0.39 13.83
N SER A 68 3.57 0.50 14.40
CA SER A 68 3.53 0.77 15.83
C SER A 68 2.25 0.21 16.46
N THR A 69 2.26 0.01 17.77
CA THR A 69 1.05 -0.34 18.55
C THR A 69 -0.03 0.74 18.49
N THR A 70 0.35 1.97 18.14
CA THR A 70 -0.54 3.10 17.88
C THR A 70 -1.03 3.17 16.43
N GLY A 71 -0.78 2.14 15.64
CA GLY A 71 -1.30 2.03 14.28
C GLY A 71 -2.80 1.75 14.22
N TYR A 72 -3.28 1.41 13.03
CA TYR A 72 -4.67 1.05 12.80
C TYR A 72 -4.79 -0.17 11.90
N LYS A 73 -5.86 -0.94 12.12
CA LYS A 73 -6.30 -2.01 11.22
C LYS A 73 -6.79 -1.36 9.93
N VAL A 74 -6.30 -1.85 8.80
CA VAL A 74 -6.78 -1.44 7.48
C VAL A 74 -8.21 -1.99 7.31
N PRO A 75 -9.20 -1.14 6.99
CA PRO A 75 -10.55 -1.55 6.64
C PRO A 75 -10.59 -2.56 5.50
N ASP A 76 -11.56 -3.47 5.54
CA ASP A 76 -11.92 -4.27 4.37
C ASP A 76 -12.93 -3.51 3.50
N GLU A 77 -13.48 -4.16 2.47
CA GLU A 77 -14.41 -3.54 1.52
C GLU A 77 -15.73 -3.07 2.16
N TYR A 78 -16.04 -3.48 3.38
CA TYR A 78 -17.26 -3.10 4.10
C TYR A 78 -17.07 -1.96 5.10
N GLY A 79 -15.82 -1.51 5.32
CA GLY A 79 -15.48 -0.43 6.25
C GLY A 79 -15.22 -0.92 7.66
#